data_AF-A0A0K0D8T4-F1
#
_entry.id   AF-A0A0K0D8T4-F1
#
_cell.length_a   1.000
_cell.length_b   1.000
_cell.length_c   1.000
_cell.angle_alpha   90.00
_cell.angle_beta   90.00
_cell.angle_gamma   90.00
#
_symmetry.space_group_name_H-M   'P 1'
#
loop_
_entity.id
_entity.type
_entity.pdbx_description
1 polymer ?
#
loop_
_entity_poly.entity_id
_entity_poly.type
_entity_poly.pdbx_seq_one_letter_code
_entity_poly.pdbx_strand_id
1 'polypeptide(L)'
;MAYYFAFYKNYTSFQAQIFEDIGSSIVDGCMDGYNGTIFAYGHTGSGKTYTMFGPRNIENFLLDSHHRGLMPRTCDALFEKLSARAAEVKEYLEGLF
;
A
#
# COMPACT_ATOMS: atom_id res chain seq x y z
N MET A 1 -2.40 -14.33 -13.60
CA MET A 1 -3.11 -14.02 -12.34
C MET A 1 -2.23 -14.51 -11.20
N ALA A 2 -1.42 -13.63 -10.62
CA ALA A 2 -0.56 -13.99 -9.49
C ALA A 2 -1.36 -13.78 -8.20
N TYR A 3 -1.57 -14.85 -7.44
CA TYR A 3 -2.20 -14.77 -6.13
C TYR A 3 -1.09 -14.88 -5.07
N TYR A 4 -0.69 -13.75 -4.51
CA TYR A 4 0.25 -13.74 -3.39
C TYR A 4 -0.54 -13.91 -2.09
N PHE A 5 -0.38 -15.07 -1.44
CA PHE A 5 -0.92 -15.32 -0.10
C PHE A 5 0.19 -15.06 0.92
N ALA A 6 0.22 -13.85 1.47
CA ALA A 6 1.14 -13.51 2.55
C ALA A 6 0.48 -13.82 3.89
N PHE A 7 1.12 -14.68 4.69
CA PHE A 7 0.67 -14.99 6.04
C PHE A 7 1.52 -14.23 7.04
N TYR A 8 0.94 -13.17 7.61
CA TYR A 8 1.68 -12.28 8.49
C TYR A 8 1.41 -12.58 9.97
N LYS A 9 2.41 -13.15 10.65
CA LYS A 9 2.35 -13.57 12.07
C LYS A 9 3.44 -12.87 12.89
N ASN A 10 3.38 -11.55 13.02
CA ASN A 10 4.13 -10.88 14.08
C ASN A 10 3.25 -9.86 14.79
N TYR A 11 3.02 -10.10 16.08
CA TYR A 11 2.25 -9.24 16.98
C TYR A 11 2.96 -7.91 17.30
N THR A 12 4.23 -7.76 16.88
CA THR A 12 5.10 -6.60 17.13
C THR A 12 5.44 -5.81 15.87
N SER A 13 4.83 -6.17 14.73
CA SER A 13 5.18 -5.58 13.45
C SER A 13 4.72 -4.14 13.32
N PHE A 14 5.61 -3.29 12.85
CA PHE A 14 5.24 -1.93 12.44
C PHE A 14 4.47 -1.97 11.12
N GLN A 15 3.49 -1.07 10.97
CA GLN A 15 2.66 -0.99 9.76
C GLN A 15 3.48 -0.76 8.48
N ALA A 16 4.64 -0.13 8.60
CA ALA A 16 5.58 0.06 7.50
C ALA A 16 6.13 -1.28 6.97
N GLN A 17 6.45 -2.22 7.87
CA GLN A 17 6.97 -3.53 7.47
C GLN A 17 5.91 -4.34 6.71
N ILE A 18 4.65 -4.28 7.15
CA ILE A 18 3.54 -4.95 6.44
C ILE A 18 3.40 -4.42 5.01
N PHE A 19 3.58 -3.11 4.84
CA PHE A 19 3.59 -2.51 3.50
C PHE A 19 4.80 -2.96 2.68
N GLU A 20 5.99 -2.97 3.27
CA GLU A 20 7.20 -3.42 2.56
C GLU A 20 7.09 -4.88 2.08
N ASP A 21 6.54 -5.75 2.92
CA ASP A 21 6.45 -7.19 2.63
C ASP A 21 5.34 -7.56 1.63
N ILE A 22 4.27 -6.75 1.55
CA ILE A 22 3.05 -7.10 0.78
C ILE A 22 2.61 -5.97 -0.16
N GLY A 23 2.53 -4.75 0.37
CA GLY A 23 2.01 -3.60 -0.36
C GLY A 23 2.89 -3.22 -1.54
N SER A 24 4.21 -3.20 -1.37
CA SER A 24 5.20 -2.86 -2.40
C SER A 24 5.03 -3.69 -3.68
N SER A 25 5.00 -5.02 -3.53
CA SER A 25 4.88 -5.97 -4.63
C SER A 25 3.54 -5.87 -5.35
N ILE A 26 2.47 -5.53 -4.63
CA ILE A 26 1.15 -5.31 -5.22
C ILE A 26 1.13 -4.00 -6.04
N VAL A 27 1.78 -2.94 -5.55
CA VAL A 27 1.94 -1.69 -6.32
C VAL A 27 2.71 -1.96 -7.60
N ASP A 28 3.81 -2.70 -7.54
CA ASP A 28 4.61 -3.06 -8.73
C ASP A 28 3.79 -3.83 -9.76
N GLY A 29 3.07 -4.87 -9.33
CA GLY A 29 2.17 -5.61 -10.20
C GLY A 29 1.10 -4.73 -10.86
N CYS A 30 0.51 -3.79 -10.11
CA CYS A 30 -0.45 -2.82 -10.64
C CYS A 30 0.18 -1.87 -11.68
N MET A 31 1.42 -1.42 -11.46
CA MET A 31 2.17 -0.58 -12.42
C MET A 31 2.51 -1.33 -13.72
N ASP A 32 2.60 -2.65 -13.65
CA ASP A 32 2.80 -3.55 -14.80
C ASP A 32 1.47 -3.97 -15.47
N GLY A 33 0.33 -3.47 -14.97
CA GLY A 33 -1.00 -3.74 -15.54
C GLY A 33 -1.67 -5.01 -15.02
N TYR A 34 -1.17 -5.61 -13.94
CA TYR A 34 -1.80 -6.75 -13.28
C TYR A 34 -2.79 -6.30 -12.18
N ASN A 35 -3.86 -7.06 -12.01
CA ASN A 35 -4.77 -6.85 -10.88
C ASN A 35 -4.13 -7.33 -9.57
N GLY A 36 -4.02 -6.44 -8.59
CA GLY A 36 -3.63 -6.77 -7.22
C GLY A 36 -4.83 -6.86 -6.28
N THR A 37 -4.81 -7.79 -5.33
CA THR A 37 -5.87 -7.90 -4.31
C THR A 37 -5.30 -8.38 -2.98
N ILE A 38 -5.63 -7.67 -1.90
CA ILE A 38 -5.20 -7.97 -0.53
C ILE A 38 -6.43 -8.08 0.36
N PHE A 39 -6.54 -9.15 1.15
CA PHE A 39 -7.60 -9.33 2.12
C PHE A 39 -7.04 -9.64 3.51
N ALA A 40 -7.62 -9.00 4.54
CA ALA A 40 -7.35 -9.34 5.93
C ALA A 40 -8.46 -10.24 6.48
N TYR A 41 -8.11 -11.38 7.05
CA TYR A 41 -9.05 -12.37 7.57
C TYR A 41 -8.77 -12.71 9.04
N GLY A 42 -9.81 -13.07 9.81
CA GLY A 42 -9.72 -13.39 11.24
C GLY A 42 -11.00 -13.05 12.01
N HIS A 43 -11.07 -13.44 13.29
CA HIS A 43 -12.23 -13.16 14.17
C HIS A 43 -12.34 -11.68 14.57
N THR A 44 -13.47 -11.26 15.13
CA THR A 44 -13.64 -9.88 15.65
C THR A 44 -12.61 -9.59 16.75
N GLY A 45 -11.96 -8.43 16.68
CA GLY A 45 -10.87 -8.06 17.59
C GLY A 45 -9.47 -8.51 17.14
N SER A 46 -9.33 -9.29 16.06
CA SER A 46 -8.03 -9.80 15.58
C SER A 46 -7.17 -8.78 14.80
N GLY A 47 -7.51 -7.48 14.83
CA GLY A 47 -6.69 -6.45 14.18
C GLY A 47 -6.93 -6.20 12.68
N LYS A 48 -7.86 -6.88 11.99
CA LYS A 48 -8.11 -6.68 10.53
C LYS A 48 -8.25 -5.21 10.09
N THR A 49 -9.11 -4.44 10.77
CA THR A 49 -9.31 -3.01 10.46
C THR A 49 -8.04 -2.21 10.73
N TYR A 50 -7.33 -2.54 11.80
CA TYR A 50 -6.08 -1.88 12.17
C TYR A 50 -4.99 -2.14 11.13
N THR A 51 -4.82 -3.39 10.67
CA THR A 51 -3.86 -3.73 9.61
C THR A 51 -4.19 -3.01 8.30
N MET A 52 -5.46 -3.00 7.89
CA MET A 52 -5.84 -2.44 6.58
C MET A 52 -5.86 -0.90 6.58
N PHE A 53 -6.39 -0.26 7.62
CA PHE A 53 -6.62 1.19 7.65
C PHE A 53 -5.77 1.91 8.71
N GLY A 54 -5.41 1.24 9.79
CA GLY A 54 -4.80 1.85 10.97
C GLY A 54 -5.83 2.08 12.09
N PRO A 55 -5.50 2.89 13.10
CA PRO A 55 -6.41 3.21 14.20
C PRO A 55 -7.66 3.95 13.70
N ARG A 56 -8.81 3.71 14.36
CA ARG A 56 -10.12 4.25 13.93
C ARG A 56 -10.30 5.76 14.15
N ASN A 57 -9.51 6.36 15.03
CA ASN A 57 -9.65 7.77 15.36
C ASN A 57 -8.98 8.63 14.28
N ILE A 58 -9.77 9.47 13.62
CA ILE A 58 -9.32 10.36 12.53
C ILE A 58 -8.22 11.32 13.00
N GLU A 59 -8.29 11.78 14.25
CA GLU A 59 -7.22 12.61 14.85
C GLU A 59 -5.87 11.88 14.86
N ASN A 60 -5.87 10.58 15.21
CA ASN A 60 -4.65 9.77 15.18
C ASN A 60 -4.21 9.42 13.75
N PHE A 61 -5.14 9.37 12.79
CA PHE A 61 -4.80 9.09 11.39
C PHE A 61 -3.96 10.21 10.74
N LEU A 62 -4.25 11.46 11.10
CA LEU A 62 -3.53 12.63 10.58
C LEU A 62 -2.25 12.93 11.36
N LEU A 63 -2.22 12.63 12.66
CA LEU A 63 -1.10 12.96 13.55
C LEU A 63 -0.05 11.84 13.65
N ASP A 64 -0.41 10.59 13.39
CA ASP A 64 0.47 9.44 13.57
C ASP A 64 0.67 8.67 12.26
N SER A 65 1.60 9.17 11.45
CA SER A 65 1.98 8.58 10.17
C SER A 65 2.52 7.15 10.30
N HIS A 66 3.04 6.75 11.46
CA HIS A 66 3.56 5.40 11.72
C HIS A 66 2.45 4.36 11.85
N HIS A 67 1.25 4.77 12.25
CA HIS A 67 0.13 3.86 12.50
C HIS A 67 -0.83 3.69 11.31
N ARG A 68 -0.66 4.47 10.23
CA ARG A 68 -1.40 4.28 8.98
C ARG A 68 -1.28 2.83 8.49
N GLY A 69 -2.41 2.23 8.13
CA GLY A 69 -2.45 0.83 7.68
C GLY A 69 -1.96 0.63 6.24
N LEU A 70 -2.18 -0.57 5.74
CA LEU A 70 -1.73 -0.99 4.42
C LEU A 70 -2.39 -0.23 3.26
N MET A 71 -3.71 -0.03 3.31
CA MET A 71 -4.48 0.65 2.25
C MET A 71 -3.98 2.08 1.99
N PRO A 72 -3.90 2.98 2.99
CA PRO A 72 -3.43 4.34 2.75
C PRO A 72 -1.97 4.42 2.28
N ARG A 73 -1.09 3.48 2.71
CA ARG A 73 0.30 3.40 2.20
C ARG A 73 0.39 2.93 0.75
N THR A 74 -0.41 1.93 0.40
CA THR A 74 -0.49 1.38 -0.95
C THR A 74 -0.99 2.43 -1.94
N CYS A 75 -2.01 3.21 -1.54
CA CYS A 75 -2.51 4.32 -2.36
C CYS A 75 -1.44 5.39 -2.59
N ASP A 76 -0.76 5.85 -1.54
CA ASP A 76 0.30 6.87 -1.67
C ASP A 76 1.40 6.41 -2.63
N ALA A 77 1.94 5.20 -2.42
CA ALA A 77 3.00 4.65 -3.26
C ALA A 77 2.56 4.45 -4.71
N LEU A 78 1.31 4.04 -4.94
CA LEU A 78 0.76 3.91 -6.29
C LEU A 78 0.70 5.26 -6.99
N PHE A 79 0.14 6.28 -6.33
CA PHE A 79 0.06 7.62 -6.92
C PHE A 79 1.45 8.25 -7.14
N GLU A 80 2.39 8.03 -6.23
CA GLU A 80 3.78 8.44 -6.40
C GLU A 80 4.38 7.84 -7.69
N LYS A 81 4.29 6.52 -7.88
CA LYS A 81 4.81 5.87 -9.09
C LYS A 81 4.08 6.31 -10.37
N LEU A 82 2.77 6.50 -10.31
CA LEU A 82 2.00 7.00 -11.45
C LEU A 82 2.44 8.42 -11.85
N SER A 83 2.63 9.30 -10.87
CA SER A 83 3.09 10.67 -11.10
C SER A 83 4.51 10.74 -11.67
N ALA A 84 5.43 9.91 -11.15
CA ALA A 84 6.79 9.81 -11.66
C ALA A 84 6.80 9.36 -13.13
N ARG A 85 6.06 8.29 -13.45
CA ARG A 85 5.94 7.79 -14.83
C ARG A 85 5.32 8.82 -15.78
N ALA A 86 4.32 9.57 -15.31
CA ALA A 86 3.70 10.63 -16.10
C ALA A 86 4.68 11.79 -16.37
N ALA A 87 5.52 12.15 -15.41
CA ALA A 87 6.55 13.18 -15.58
C ALA A 87 7.63 12.75 -16.59
N GLU A 88 8.11 11.50 -16.53
CA GLU A 88 9.07 10.94 -17.49
C GLU A 88 8.54 10.97 -18.92
N VAL A 89 7.27 10.56 -19.10
CA VAL A 89 6.61 10.60 -20.42
C VAL A 89 6.49 12.03 -20.92
N LYS A 90 6.17 12.98 -20.04
CA LYS A 90 6.07 14.39 -20.41
C LYS A 90 7.43 14.95 -20.86
N GLU A 91 8.50 14.69 -20.11
CA GLU A 91 9.85 15.14 -20.46
C GLU A 91 10.33 14.55 -21.79
N TYR A 92 10.07 13.27 -22.04
CA TYR A 92 10.39 12.63 -23.32
C TYR A 92 9.64 13.28 -24.50
N LEU A 93 8.35 13.58 -24.32
CA LEU A 93 7.54 14.24 -25.35
C LEU A 93 8.02 15.68 -25.60
N GLU A 94 8.34 16.44 -24.54
CA GLU A 94 8.88 17.80 -24.67
C GLU A 94 10.27 17.82 -25.32
N GLY A 95 11.11 16.81 -25.09
CA GLY A 95 12.41 16.66 -25.75
C GLY A 95 12.35 16.25 -27.22
N LEU A 96 11.17 15.86 -27.72
CA LEU A 96 10.94 15.51 -29.13
C LEU A 96 10.46 16.69 -29.99
N PHE A 97 10.08 17.82 -29.38
CA PHE A 97 9.63 19.05 -30.05
C PHE A 97 10.66 20.18 -29.88
#